data_AF-A0A7V4B127-F1
#
_entry.id   AF-A0A7V4B127-F1
#
_cell.length_a   1.000
_cell.length_b   1.000
_cell.length_c   1.000
_cell.angle_alpha   90.00
_cell.angle_beta   90.00
_cell.angle_gamma   90.00
#
_symmetry.space_group_name_H-M   'P 1'
#
loop_
_entity.id
_entity.type
_entity.pdbx_description
1 polymer ?
#
loop_
_entity_poly.entity_id
_entity_poly.type
_entity_poly.pdbx_seq_one_letter_code
_entity_poly.pdbx_strand_id
1 'polypeptide(L)'
;MTDILSIAPFLDGLTVRPGVSHHGLHIFPVCEMPGRPAAECPEMLSLTQGLSSGRLLIGETGEMDRVRIRNAGGDAALVLDGETLIGGAQNRMINAAAVVLSRHEADVPC
;
A
#
# COMPACT_ATOMS: atom_id res chain seq x y z
N MET A 1 -4.52 23.97 -2.12
CA MET A 1 -5.51 22.90 -1.86
C MET A 1 -4.71 21.63 -1.72
N THR A 2 -4.80 20.94 -0.58
CA THR A 2 -4.17 19.63 -0.43
C THR A 2 -5.08 18.64 -1.13
N ASP A 3 -4.66 18.14 -2.31
CA ASP A 3 -5.38 17.05 -2.96
C ASP A 3 -5.30 15.83 -2.05
N ILE A 4 -6.45 15.39 -1.53
CA ILE A 4 -6.56 14.17 -0.74
C ILE A 4 -6.50 13.01 -1.74
N LEU A 5 -5.45 12.20 -1.65
CA LEU A 5 -5.39 10.93 -2.37
C LEU A 5 -6.49 10.02 -1.81
N SER A 6 -7.54 9.79 -2.59
CA SER A 6 -8.69 8.97 -2.18
C SER A 6 -8.89 7.82 -3.16
N ILE A 7 -8.93 6.59 -2.62
CA ILE A 7 -9.32 5.39 -3.36
C ILE A 7 -10.84 5.18 -3.39
N ALA A 8 -11.61 5.99 -2.65
CA ALA A 8 -13.06 5.83 -2.56
C ALA A 8 -13.75 5.83 -3.94
N PRO A 9 -13.42 6.71 -4.90
CA PRO A 9 -14.04 6.68 -6.23
C PRO A 9 -13.78 5.39 -7.01
N PHE A 10 -12.62 4.76 -6.83
CA PHE A 10 -12.31 3.45 -7.42
C PHE A 10 -13.16 2.36 -6.76
N LEU A 11 -13.18 2.29 -5.42
CA LEU A 11 -13.96 1.30 -4.67
C LEU A 11 -15.47 1.41 -4.94
N ASP A 12 -15.96 2.63 -5.14
CA ASP A 12 -17.35 2.95 -5.46
C ASP A 12 -17.84 2.39 -6.79
N GLY A 13 -16.92 1.96 -7.67
CA GLY A 13 -17.22 1.26 -8.91
C GLY A 13 -17.12 -0.26 -8.80
N LEU A 14 -16.83 -0.81 -7.62
CA LEU A 14 -16.65 -2.24 -7.41
C LEU A 14 -17.85 -2.87 -6.69
N THR A 15 -18.10 -4.14 -6.97
CA THR A 15 -19.13 -4.94 -6.30
C THR A 15 -18.64 -6.36 -6.05
N VAL A 16 -19.10 -6.96 -4.96
CA VAL A 16 -18.85 -8.36 -4.64
C VAL A 16 -19.98 -9.20 -5.24
N ARG A 17 -19.62 -10.13 -6.12
CA ARG A 17 -20.57 -11.06 -6.75
C ARG A 17 -20.86 -12.26 -5.83
N PRO A 18 -21.96 -13.00 -6.10
CA PRO A 18 -22.24 -14.24 -5.40
C PRO A 18 -21.06 -15.20 -5.44
N GLY A 19 -20.85 -15.92 -4.34
CA GLY A 19 -19.74 -16.85 -4.19
C GLY A 19 -19.84 -18.04 -5.15
N VAL A 20 -18.69 -18.49 -5.65
CA VAL A 20 -18.56 -19.67 -6.52
C VAL A 20 -17.77 -20.74 -5.78
N SER A 21 -18.28 -21.98 -5.76
CA SER A 21 -17.63 -23.12 -5.12
C SER A 21 -17.05 -24.11 -6.13
N HIS A 22 -15.84 -24.60 -5.88
CA HIS A 22 -15.25 -25.71 -6.64
C HIS A 22 -14.30 -26.53 -5.76
N HIS A 23 -14.52 -27.84 -5.61
CA HIS A 23 -13.69 -28.75 -4.81
C HIS A 23 -13.24 -28.21 -3.44
N GLY A 24 -14.17 -27.63 -2.67
CA GLY A 24 -13.89 -27.11 -1.32
C GLY A 24 -13.31 -25.69 -1.29
N LEU A 25 -13.00 -25.09 -2.43
CA LEU A 25 -12.66 -23.67 -2.55
C LEU A 25 -13.94 -22.86 -2.78
N HIS A 26 -14.15 -21.79 -2.01
CA HIS A 26 -15.24 -20.84 -2.19
C HIS A 26 -14.68 -19.43 -2.40
N ILE A 27 -15.04 -18.79 -3.51
CA ILE A 27 -14.52 -17.47 -3.91
C ILE A 27 -15.67 -16.50 -4.06
N PHE A 28 -15.54 -15.30 -3.49
CA PHE A 28 -16.42 -14.16 -3.76
C PHE A 28 -15.72 -13.20 -4.74
N PRO A 29 -16.09 -13.20 -6.03
CA PRO A 29 -15.41 -12.36 -7.00
C PRO A 29 -15.70 -10.87 -6.75
N VAL A 30 -14.67 -10.04 -6.78
CA VAL A 30 -14.81 -8.58 -6.86
C VAL A 30 -14.79 -8.20 -8.33
N CYS A 31 -15.80 -7.46 -8.79
CA CYS A 31 -15.96 -7.05 -10.18
C CYS A 31 -16.35 -5.58 -10.27
N GLU A 32 -16.18 -4.97 -11.44
CA GLU A 32 -16.77 -3.66 -11.71
C GLU A 32 -18.31 -3.73 -11.71
N MET A 33 -18.93 -2.65 -11.26
CA MET A 33 -20.37 -2.49 -11.31
C MET A 33 -20.84 -2.24 -12.76
N PRO A 34 -21.84 -3.00 -13.24
CA PRO A 34 -22.42 -2.74 -14.55
C PRO A 34 -22.96 -1.31 -14.66
N GLY A 35 -22.53 -0.59 -15.70
CA GLY A 35 -22.95 0.80 -15.94
C GLY A 35 -22.30 1.84 -15.02
N ARG A 36 -21.40 1.44 -14.12
CA ARG A 36 -20.61 2.33 -13.27
C ARG A 36 -19.14 1.85 -13.26
N PRO A 37 -18.37 2.15 -14.33
CA PRO A 37 -16.97 1.77 -14.38
C PRO A 37 -16.23 2.39 -13.19
N ALA A 38 -15.30 1.64 -12.61
CA ALA A 38 -14.46 2.16 -11.54
C ALA A 38 -13.62 3.33 -12.08
N ALA A 39 -13.43 4.37 -11.26
CA ALA A 39 -12.44 5.39 -11.55
C ALA A 39 -11.04 4.74 -11.66
N GLU A 40 -10.06 5.39 -12.29
CA GLU A 40 -8.69 4.90 -12.23
C GLU A 40 -8.23 4.79 -10.76
N CYS A 41 -7.70 3.62 -10.41
CA CYS A 41 -7.05 3.44 -9.12
C CYS A 41 -5.77 4.29 -9.12
N PRO A 42 -5.51 5.12 -8.10
CA PRO A 42 -4.27 5.87 -8.04
C PRO A 42 -3.07 4.92 -8.08
N GLU A 43 -2.14 5.15 -8.99
CA GLU A 43 -0.90 4.38 -9.02
C GLU A 43 -0.11 4.64 -7.74
N MET A 44 0.23 3.56 -7.04
CA MET A 44 1.02 3.60 -5.82
C MET A 44 2.18 2.62 -5.94
N LEU A 45 3.33 3.04 -5.43
CA LEU A 45 4.50 2.19 -5.32
C LEU A 45 4.35 1.22 -4.16
N SER A 46 4.57 -0.07 -4.39
CA SER A 46 4.76 -0.98 -3.27
C SER A 46 6.07 -0.70 -2.55
N LEU A 47 6.18 -1.11 -1.29
CA LEU A 47 7.41 -1.00 -0.52
C LEU A 47 8.59 -1.65 -1.26
N THR A 48 8.39 -2.88 -1.77
CA THR A 48 9.43 -3.62 -2.51
C THR A 48 9.86 -2.90 -3.79
N GLN A 49 8.92 -2.36 -4.58
CA GLN A 49 9.23 -1.60 -5.79
C GLN A 49 9.96 -0.29 -5.46
N GLY A 50 9.50 0.39 -4.42
CA GLY A 50 10.09 1.64 -3.95
C GLY A 50 11.54 1.47 -3.50
N LEU A 51 11.82 0.44 -2.69
CA LEU A 51 13.17 0.13 -2.21
C LEU A 51 14.10 -0.31 -3.35
N SER A 52 13.65 -1.24 -4.21
CA SER A 52 14.46 -1.75 -5.32
C SER A 52 14.80 -0.69 -6.37
N SER A 53 13.94 0.31 -6.55
CA SER A 53 14.20 1.45 -7.44
C SER A 53 14.91 2.63 -6.77
N GLY A 54 15.24 2.54 -5.48
CA GLY A 54 15.86 3.63 -4.71
C GLY A 54 14.95 4.85 -4.49
N ARG A 55 13.65 4.72 -4.78
CA ARG A 55 12.65 5.78 -4.56
C ARG A 55 12.16 5.83 -3.12
N LEU A 56 12.23 4.72 -2.39
CA LEU A 56 12.03 4.67 -0.96
C LEU A 56 13.36 4.44 -0.25
N LEU A 57 13.53 5.13 0.88
CA LEU A 57 14.68 4.99 1.77
C LEU A 57 14.17 4.71 3.18
N ILE A 58 14.81 3.76 3.85
CA ILE A 58 14.52 3.42 5.25
C ILE A 58 15.59 4.04 6.14
N GLY A 59 15.17 4.77 7.16
CA GLY A 59 16.00 5.26 8.24
C GLY A 59 15.52 4.73 9.60
N GLU A 60 16.43 4.62 10.56
CA GLU A 60 16.07 4.36 11.94
C GLU A 60 15.65 5.67 12.62
N THR A 61 14.58 5.62 13.41
CA THR A 61 14.09 6.77 14.20
C THR A 61 14.83 6.90 15.53
N GLY A 62 15.45 5.81 15.99
CA GLY A 62 15.95 5.64 17.35
C GLY A 62 14.95 4.96 18.29
N GLU A 63 13.69 4.82 17.88
CA GLU A 63 12.67 4.04 18.57
C GLU A 63 12.68 2.59 18.08
N MET A 64 12.51 1.63 19.01
CA MET A 64 12.66 0.21 18.69
C MET A 64 11.54 -0.31 17.78
N ASP A 65 10.35 0.27 17.85
CA ASP A 65 9.12 -0.16 17.20
C ASP A 65 8.74 0.70 15.98
N ARG A 66 9.67 1.55 15.50
CA ARG A 66 9.41 2.46 14.37
C ARG A 66 10.58 2.63 13.44
N VAL A 67 10.27 2.62 12.14
CA VAL A 67 11.18 3.03 11.07
C VAL A 67 10.67 4.31 10.41
N ARG A 68 11.60 5.14 9.93
CA ARG A 68 11.29 6.27 9.06
C ARG A 68 11.35 5.82 7.62
N ILE A 69 10.22 5.91 6.93
CA ILE A 69 10.16 5.66 5.49
C ILE A 69 10.13 7.01 4.79
N ARG A 70 11.14 7.28 3.97
CA ARG A 70 11.20 8.49 3.13
C ARG A 70 10.90 8.12 1.68
N ASN A 71 9.90 8.77 1.12
CA ASN A 71 9.55 8.66 -0.29
C ASN A 71 10.17 9.80 -1.09
N ALA A 72 11.21 9.51 -1.86
CA ALA A 72 11.86 10.44 -2.78
C ALA A 72 11.27 10.39 -4.21
N GLY A 73 10.33 9.47 -4.48
CA GLY A 73 9.67 9.28 -5.76
C GLY A 73 8.63 10.35 -6.08
N GLY A 74 8.09 10.29 -7.31
CA GLY A 74 7.00 11.14 -7.78
C GLY A 74 5.61 10.66 -7.34
N ASP A 75 5.48 9.37 -7.01
CA ASP A 75 4.21 8.70 -6.70
C ASP A 75 4.11 8.42 -5.20
N ALA A 76 2.89 8.27 -4.68
CA ALA A 76 2.69 7.80 -3.32
C ALA A 76 3.15 6.34 -3.18
N ALA A 77 3.57 5.95 -1.97
CA ALA A 77 3.93 4.58 -1.65
C ALA A 77 2.92 3.96 -0.68
N LEU A 78 2.48 2.75 -0.99
CA LEU A 78 1.66 1.92 -0.12
C LEU A 78 2.55 0.93 0.61
N VAL A 79 2.56 1.02 1.93
CA VAL A 79 3.24 0.12 2.83
C VAL A 79 2.18 -0.74 3.51
N LEU A 80 2.34 -2.05 3.45
CA LEU A 80 1.36 -3.00 3.97
C LEU A 80 1.88 -3.69 5.23
N ASP A 81 0.94 -3.99 6.12
CA ASP A 81 1.18 -4.84 7.28
C ASP A 81 1.69 -6.22 6.84
N GLY A 82 2.70 -6.73 7.54
CA GLY A 82 3.39 -7.99 7.24
C GLY A 82 4.49 -7.90 6.18
N GLU A 83 4.69 -6.76 5.50
CA GLU A 83 5.84 -6.61 4.60
C GLU A 83 7.16 -6.64 5.39
N THR A 84 8.20 -7.24 4.80
CA THR A 84 9.49 -7.41 5.48
C THR A 84 10.53 -6.44 4.92
N LEU A 85 11.19 -5.72 5.81
CA LEU A 85 12.39 -4.95 5.51
C LEU A 85 13.61 -5.86 5.68
N ILE A 86 14.29 -6.13 4.58
CA ILE A 86 15.46 -7.02 4.52
C ILE A 86 16.71 -6.19 4.21
N GLY A 87 17.79 -6.39 4.97
CA GLY A 87 19.10 -5.80 4.68
C GLY A 87 19.38 -4.45 5.34
N GLY A 88 18.55 -4.01 6.29
CA GLY A 88 18.86 -2.91 7.20
C GLY A 88 19.80 -3.33 8.33
N ALA A 89 19.95 -2.49 9.36
CA ALA A 89 20.71 -2.84 10.57
C ALA A 89 20.13 -4.07 11.30
N GLN A 90 18.83 -4.29 11.12
CA GLN A 90 18.07 -5.47 11.54
C GLN A 90 17.05 -5.79 10.44
N ASN A 91 16.68 -7.05 10.29
CA ASN A 91 15.49 -7.41 9.53
C ASN A 91 14.26 -7.15 10.39
N ARG A 92 13.25 -6.49 9.83
CA ARG A 92 12.03 -6.09 10.54
C ARG A 92 10.78 -6.41 9.72
N MET A 93 9.66 -6.59 10.39
CA MET A 93 8.35 -6.76 9.76
C MET A 93 7.52 -5.51 10.04
N ILE A 94 6.92 -4.92 9.01
CA ILE A 94 6.00 -3.80 9.19
C ILE A 94 4.76 -4.29 9.92
N ASN A 95 4.31 -3.53 10.93
CA ASN A 95 3.18 -3.88 11.79
C ASN A 95 1.96 -2.95 11.58
N ALA A 96 1.94 -2.19 10.48
CA ALA A 96 0.86 -1.27 10.14
C ALA A 96 0.78 -1.01 8.64
N ALA A 97 -0.44 -0.79 8.13
CA ALA A 97 -0.62 -0.25 6.79
C ALA A 97 -0.49 1.28 6.81
N ALA A 98 0.28 1.84 5.88
CA ALA A 98 0.49 3.28 5.76
C ALA A 98 0.62 3.72 4.30
N VAL A 99 0.23 4.96 4.02
CA VAL A 99 0.52 5.63 2.75
C VAL A 99 1.55 6.72 2.99
N VAL A 100 2.68 6.64 2.30
CA VAL A 100 3.73 7.67 2.34
C VAL A 100 3.62 8.48 1.05
N LEU A 101 3.10 9.70 1.16
CA LEU A 101 2.91 10.59 0.01
C LEU A 101 4.24 10.88 -0.71
N SER A 102 4.12 11.20 -1.99
CA SER A 102 5.24 11.65 -2.82
C SER A 102 6.03 12.76 -2.13
N ARG A 103 7.36 12.63 -2.08
CA ARG A 103 8.28 13.60 -1.47
C ARG A 103 8.04 13.86 0.03
N HIS A 104 7.38 12.94 0.73
CA HIS A 104 7.16 13.00 2.18
C HIS A 104 7.89 11.88 2.90
N GLU A 105 7.95 11.99 4.23
CA GLU A 105 8.41 10.95 5.13
C GLU A 105 7.35 10.66 6.19
N ALA A 106 7.34 9.42 6.67
CA ALA A 106 6.45 8.99 7.73
C ALA A 106 7.15 7.98 8.64
N ASP A 107 6.83 8.04 9.93
CA ASP A 107 7.25 7.04 10.90
C ASP A 107 6.21 5.92 10.94
N VAL A 108 6.62 4.73 10.54
CA VAL A 108 5.77 3.56 10.39
C VAL A 108 6.15 2.52 11.45
N PRO A 109 5.16 1.95 12.18
CA PRO A 109 5.39 0.85 13.11
C PRO A 109 5.98 -0.40 12.46
N CYS A 110 6.97 -1.03 13.11
CA CYS A 110 7.67 -2.22 12.64
C CYS A 110 8.27 -3.06 13.78
#